data_AF-W2DM68-F1
#
_entry.id   AF-W2DM68-F1
#
_cell.length_a   1.000
_cell.length_b   1.000
_cell.length_c   1.000
_cell.angle_alpha   90.00
_cell.angle_beta   90.00
_cell.angle_gamma   90.00
#
_symmetry.space_group_name_H-M   'P 1'
#
loop_
_entity.id
_entity.type
_entity.pdbx_description
1 polymer ?
#
loop_
_entity_poly.entity_id
_entity_poly.type
_entity_poly.pdbx_seq_one_letter_code
_entity_poly.pdbx_strand_id
1 'polypeptide(L)'
;MQQSSSRFIELESVALKELFKRESGAIGIYLPARGEDGKVQKSLASIASQAKALACKMKKRCVLQTLLAIENSVEGDVPAPVRMLKVTVTPEGEYTPRGERYIAANLS
;
A
#
# COMPACT_ATOMS: atom_id res chain seq x y z
N MET A 1 -15.16 -1.49 24.13
CA MET A 1 -14.52 -0.94 22.91
C MET A 1 -13.15 -1.60 22.78
N GLN A 2 -12.94 -2.46 21.78
CA GLN A 2 -11.60 -3.03 21.52
C GLN A 2 -10.72 -1.94 20.90
N GLN A 3 -9.56 -1.69 21.52
CA GLN A 3 -8.56 -0.75 21.04
C GLN A 3 -8.00 -1.24 19.70
N SER A 4 -7.90 -0.32 18.73
CA SER A 4 -7.23 -0.54 17.45
C SER A 4 -5.79 -0.96 17.67
N SER A 5 -5.42 -2.17 17.24
CA SER A 5 -4.08 -2.74 17.37
C SER A 5 -3.09 -2.25 16.30
N SER A 6 -3.39 -1.12 15.61
CA SER A 6 -2.43 -0.53 14.67
C SER A 6 -1.29 0.12 15.45
N ARG A 7 -0.22 -0.64 15.72
CA ARG A 7 1.09 -0.09 16.06
C ARG A 7 1.58 0.72 14.86
N PHE A 8 1.41 2.03 14.95
CA PHE A 8 2.02 3.00 14.06
C PHE A 8 3.54 2.84 14.16
N ILE A 9 4.22 2.63 13.02
CA ILE A 9 5.63 2.97 12.92
C ILE A 9 5.65 4.48 12.70
N GLU A 10 6.01 5.22 13.76
CA GLU A 10 6.02 6.68 13.85
C GLU A 10 7.06 7.38 12.95
N LEU A 11 7.81 6.63 12.15
CA LEU A 11 8.78 7.17 11.22
C LEU A 11 8.47 6.65 9.81
N GLU A 12 8.20 7.58 8.89
CA GLU A 12 8.13 7.44 7.42
C GLU A 12 6.78 7.24 6.71
N SER A 13 5.64 7.03 7.41
CA SER A 13 4.36 6.84 6.72
C SER A 13 3.28 7.84 7.12
N VAL A 14 2.82 8.65 6.15
CA VAL A 14 1.62 9.49 6.32
C VAL A 14 0.36 8.69 6.07
N ALA A 15 -0.74 9.07 6.73
CA ALA A 15 -2.06 8.51 6.45
C ALA A 15 -2.36 8.55 4.94
N LEU A 16 -3.01 7.51 4.39
CA LEU A 16 -3.29 7.41 2.95
C LEU A 16 -3.95 8.67 2.39
N LYS A 17 -4.91 9.25 3.12
CA LYS A 17 -5.58 10.50 2.71
C LYS A 17 -4.59 11.67 2.55
N GLU A 18 -3.60 11.76 3.43
CA GLU A 18 -2.56 12.79 3.36
C GLU A 18 -1.54 12.47 2.27
N LEU A 19 -1.21 11.19 2.05
CA LEU A 19 -0.35 10.76 0.94
C LEU A 19 -0.90 11.26 -0.40
N PHE A 20 -2.18 11.06 -0.67
CA PHE A 20 -2.78 11.46 -1.95
C PHE A 20 -2.96 12.98 -2.11
N LYS A 21 -2.80 13.79 -1.06
CA LYS A 21 -2.71 15.26 -1.17
C LYS A 21 -1.34 15.71 -1.66
N ARG A 22 -0.29 14.90 -1.49
CA ARG A 22 1.07 15.22 -1.95
C ARG A 22 1.19 15.14 -3.48
N GLU A 23 2.29 15.64 -4.00
CA GLU A 23 2.61 15.58 -5.42
C GLU A 23 2.77 14.14 -5.95
N SER A 24 2.69 13.99 -7.28
CA SER A 24 2.99 12.72 -7.94
C SER A 24 4.43 12.32 -7.67
N GLY A 25 4.67 11.02 -7.50
CA GLY A 25 5.95 10.48 -7.04
C GLY A 25 6.04 10.32 -5.53
N ALA A 26 5.09 10.88 -4.75
CA ALA A 26 5.04 10.66 -3.31
C ALA A 26 4.84 9.16 -2.98
N ILE A 27 5.57 8.69 -1.97
CA ILE A 27 5.57 7.28 -1.54
C ILE A 27 5.07 7.21 -0.10
N GLY A 28 4.21 6.23 0.16
CA GLY A 28 3.86 5.77 1.50
C GLY A 28 4.14 4.28 1.65
N ILE A 29 4.70 3.88 2.78
CA ILE A 29 4.96 2.48 3.11
C ILE A 29 4.05 2.08 4.27
N TYR A 30 3.27 1.02 4.10
CA TYR A 30 2.27 0.61 5.08
C TYR A 30 2.53 -0.81 5.56
N LEU A 31 2.54 -0.98 6.88
CA LEU A 31 2.59 -2.29 7.51
C LEU A 31 1.18 -2.83 7.71
N PRO A 32 0.86 -4.01 7.16
CA PRO A 32 -0.42 -4.65 7.39
C PRO A 32 -0.49 -5.18 8.82
N ALA A 33 -1.65 -5.01 9.45
CA ALA A 33 -1.96 -5.67 10.70
C ALA A 33 -2.06 -7.18 10.50
N ARG A 34 -1.54 -7.95 11.45
CA ARG A 34 -1.73 -9.41 11.49
C ARG A 34 -3.13 -9.71 12.03
N GLY A 35 -3.85 -10.60 11.34
CA GLY A 35 -5.13 -11.13 11.81
C GLY A 35 -4.95 -12.14 12.95
N GLU A 36 -6.06 -12.64 13.48
CA GLU A 36 -6.08 -13.68 14.52
C GLU A 36 -5.39 -14.99 14.06
N ASP A 37 -5.40 -15.25 12.77
CA ASP A 37 -4.71 -16.38 12.12
C ASP A 37 -3.23 -16.08 11.79
N GLY A 38 -2.69 -14.94 12.26
CA GLY A 38 -1.35 -14.47 11.96
C GLY A 38 -1.14 -13.99 10.52
N LYS A 39 -2.17 -14.09 9.66
CA LYS A 39 -2.10 -13.73 8.24
C LYS A 39 -2.31 -12.23 8.04
N VAL A 40 -1.68 -11.68 7.01
CA VAL A 40 -1.71 -10.24 6.68
C VAL A 40 -2.49 -9.91 5.40
N GLN A 41 -2.97 -10.94 4.69
CA GLN A 41 -3.60 -10.84 3.38
C GLN A 41 -4.83 -9.93 3.40
N LYS A 42 -5.67 -10.04 4.43
CA LYS A 42 -6.88 -9.22 4.59
C LYS A 42 -6.51 -7.74 4.79
N SER A 43 -5.51 -7.47 5.62
CA SER A 43 -5.05 -6.10 5.86
C SER A 43 -4.39 -5.50 4.61
N LEU A 44 -3.53 -6.24 3.90
CA LEU A 44 -2.96 -5.81 2.63
C LEU A 44 -4.04 -5.47 1.58
N ALA A 45 -5.05 -6.34 1.43
CA ALA A 45 -6.15 -6.11 0.50
C ALA A 45 -6.97 -4.86 0.88
N SER A 46 -7.18 -4.64 2.18
CA SER A 46 -7.88 -3.46 2.69
C SER A 46 -7.11 -2.17 2.37
N ILE A 47 -5.81 -2.11 2.67
CA ILE A 47 -4.96 -0.95 2.38
C ILE A 47 -4.93 -0.68 0.86
N ALA A 48 -4.75 -1.73 0.05
CA ALA A 48 -4.75 -1.63 -1.41
C ALA A 48 -6.08 -1.09 -1.97
N SER A 49 -7.22 -1.57 -1.44
CA SER A 49 -8.55 -1.11 -1.84
C SER A 49 -8.77 0.36 -1.49
N GLN A 50 -8.42 0.75 -0.26
CA GLN A 50 -8.52 2.14 0.19
C GLN A 50 -7.64 3.09 -0.63
N ALA A 51 -6.40 2.68 -0.94
CA ALA A 51 -5.50 3.45 -1.78
C ALA A 51 -6.09 3.69 -3.18
N LYS A 52 -6.64 2.66 -3.83
CA LYS A 52 -7.29 2.78 -5.14
C LYS A 52 -8.51 3.69 -5.09
N ALA A 53 -9.35 3.55 -4.06
CA ALA A 53 -10.53 4.38 -3.89
C ALA A 53 -10.16 5.87 -3.71
N LEU A 54 -9.12 6.15 -2.92
CA LEU A 54 -8.60 7.50 -2.72
C LEU A 54 -7.97 8.08 -3.98
N ALA A 55 -7.19 7.28 -4.72
CA ALA A 55 -6.62 7.69 -6.00
C ALA A 55 -7.73 8.18 -6.96
N CYS A 56 -8.79 7.37 -7.12
CA CYS A 56 -9.94 7.71 -7.95
C CYS A 56 -10.63 9.01 -7.46
N LYS A 57 -10.90 9.12 -6.16
CA LYS A 57 -11.54 10.32 -5.57
C LYS A 57 -10.72 11.59 -5.77
N MET A 58 -9.40 11.47 -5.78
CA MET A 58 -8.48 12.61 -5.90
C MET A 58 -8.00 12.86 -7.33
N LYS A 59 -8.61 12.21 -8.34
CA LYS A 59 -8.21 12.31 -9.76
C LYS A 59 -6.72 12.04 -9.96
N LYS A 60 -6.22 10.99 -9.30
CA LYS A 60 -4.85 10.51 -9.37
C LYS A 60 -4.85 9.01 -9.61
N ARG A 61 -3.67 8.45 -9.84
CA ARG A 61 -3.46 7.01 -9.84
C ARG A 61 -2.50 6.62 -8.73
N CYS A 62 -2.35 5.31 -8.57
CA CYS A 62 -1.34 4.77 -7.70
C CYS A 62 -0.78 3.46 -8.22
N VAL A 63 0.51 3.24 -7.94
CA VAL A 63 1.17 1.95 -8.10
C VAL A 63 1.29 1.31 -6.72
N LEU A 64 0.86 0.05 -6.63
CA LEU A 64 0.93 -0.75 -5.41
C LEU A 64 2.01 -1.81 -5.58
N GLN A 65 2.97 -1.87 -4.67
CA GLN A 65 4.02 -2.87 -4.65
C GLN A 65 4.08 -3.52 -3.28
N THR A 66 4.09 -4.85 -3.23
CA THR A 66 4.32 -5.58 -1.98
C THR A 66 5.83 -5.68 -1.77
N LEU A 67 6.32 -5.15 -0.66
CA LEU A 67 7.70 -5.31 -0.24
C LEU A 67 7.77 -6.48 0.75
N LEU A 68 8.84 -7.28 0.65
CA LEU A 68 9.13 -8.35 1.58
C LEU A 68 10.43 -8.01 2.28
N ALA A 69 10.34 -7.68 3.56
CA ALA A 69 11.47 -7.40 4.43
C ALA A 69 11.74 -8.62 5.31
N ILE A 70 13.00 -8.87 5.62
CA ILE A 70 13.37 -9.88 6.62
C ILE A 70 13.67 -9.11 7.90
N GLU A 71 12.86 -9.33 8.93
CA GLU A 71 13.09 -8.74 10.24
C GLU A 71 14.04 -9.66 11.02
N ASN A 72 15.25 -9.17 11.25
CA ASN A 72 16.22 -9.81 12.14
C ASN A 72 15.96 -9.26 13.55
N SER A 73 14.94 -9.77 14.25
CA SER A 73 14.72 -9.36 15.64
C SER A 73 15.81 -9.95 16.54
N VAL A 74 16.37 -9.13 17.42
CA VAL A 74 17.45 -9.53 18.35
C VAL A 74 16.95 -10.52 19.42
N GLU A 75 15.63 -10.65 19.59
CA GLU A 75 14.97 -11.50 20.60
C GLU A 75 14.44 -12.85 20.09
N GLY A 76 14.56 -13.14 18.79
CA GLY A 76 14.11 -14.42 18.22
C GLY A 76 15.14 -15.02 17.27
N ASP A 77 15.57 -16.26 17.54
CA ASP A 77 16.62 -16.97 16.80
C ASP A 77 16.33 -17.19 15.28
N VAL A 78 15.16 -16.81 14.77
CA VAL A 78 14.76 -17.07 13.37
C VAL A 78 14.25 -15.79 12.69
N PRO A 79 14.90 -15.33 11.61
CA PRO A 79 14.42 -14.21 10.81
C PRO A 79 13.01 -14.47 10.26
N ALA A 80 12.09 -13.54 10.48
CA ALA A 80 10.72 -13.66 10.01
C ALA A 80 10.46 -12.71 8.83
N PRO A 81 9.82 -13.17 7.73
CA PRO A 81 9.45 -12.30 6.64
C PRO A 81 8.28 -11.39 7.04
N VAL A 82 8.49 -10.09 6.91
CA VAL A 82 7.46 -9.05 7.04
C VAL A 82 7.04 -8.61 5.65
N ARG A 83 5.73 -8.55 5.42
CA ARG A 83 5.17 -8.01 4.18
C ARG A 83 4.74 -6.58 4.43
N MET A 84 5.10 -5.66 3.54
CA MET A 84 4.66 -4.26 3.55
C MET A 84 4.01 -3.92 2.22
N LEU A 85 3.19 -2.87 2.20
CA LEU A 85 2.64 -2.32 0.97
C LEU A 85 3.21 -0.93 0.72
N LYS A 86 3.95 -0.79 -0.37
CA LYS A 86 4.38 0.50 -0.91
C LYS A 86 3.30 1.03 -1.85
N VAL A 87 2.87 2.25 -1.60
CA VAL A 87 1.92 3.00 -2.41
C VAL A 87 2.67 4.19 -2.99
N THR A 88 2.78 4.25 -4.31
CA THR A 88 3.32 5.41 -5.04
C THR A 88 2.18 6.14 -5.69
N VAL A 89 2.06 7.45 -5.47
CA VAL A 89 1.07 8.31 -6.14
C VAL A 89 1.57 8.62 -7.54
N THR A 90 0.74 8.45 -8.56
CA THR A 90 1.06 8.77 -9.96
C THR A 90 0.00 9.69 -10.57
N PRO A 91 0.33 10.43 -11.66
CA PRO A 91 -0.64 11.26 -12.38
C PRO A 91 -1.81 10.44 -12.93
N GLU A 92 -2.96 11.09 -13.15
CA GLU A 92 -4.20 10.47 -13.64
C GLU A 92 -4.02 9.70 -14.96
N GLY A 93 -3.15 10.20 -15.84
CA GLY A 93 -2.87 9.63 -17.16
C GLY A 93 -1.71 8.65 -17.22
N GLU A 94 -1.06 8.32 -16.10
CA GLU A 94 0.03 7.35 -16.12
C GLU A 94 -0.54 5.92 -16.08
N TYR A 95 -0.40 5.22 -17.20
CA TYR A 95 -0.85 3.83 -17.34
C TYR A 95 0.34 2.90 -17.26
N THR A 96 0.14 1.74 -16.62
CA THR A 96 1.10 0.66 -16.78
C THR A 96 1.04 0.16 -18.23
N PRO A 97 2.10 -0.47 -18.78
CA PRO A 97 2.06 -1.05 -20.12
C PRO A 97 0.93 -2.06 -20.35
N ARG A 98 0.41 -2.66 -19.27
CA ARG A 98 -0.78 -3.51 -19.30
C ARG A 98 -2.08 -2.68 -19.39
N GLY A 99 -2.15 -1.57 -18.65
CA GLY A 99 -3.27 -0.63 -18.70
C GLY A 99 -3.40 0.05 -20.07
N GLU A 100 -2.29 0.44 -20.69
CA GLU A 100 -2.26 1.01 -22.04
C GLU A 100 -2.85 0.03 -23.07
N ARG A 101 -2.39 -1.23 -23.05
CA ARG A 101 -2.92 -2.29 -23.92
C ARG A 101 -4.42 -2.50 -23.75
N TYR A 102 -4.92 -2.47 -22.51
CA TYR A 102 -6.35 -2.63 -22.25
C TYR A 102 -7.16 -1.45 -22.80
N ILE A 103 -6.66 -0.23 -22.68
CA ILE A 103 -7.34 0.96 -23.20
C ILE A 103 -7.35 0.94 -24.72
N ALA A 104 -6.22 0.63 -25.35
CA ALA A 104 -6.12 0.50 -26.80
C ALA A 104 -7.12 -0.53 -27.35
N ALA A 105 -7.32 -1.65 -26.66
CA ALA A 105 -8.23 -2.72 -27.08
C ALA A 105 -9.73 -2.41 -26.87
N ASN A 106 -10.10 -1.41 -26.06
CA ASN A 106 -11.50 -1.04 -25.79
C ASN A 106 -11.91 0.31 -26.39
N LEU A 107 -10.97 1.05 -26.98
CA LEU A 107 -11.23 2.30 -27.71
C LEU A 107 -11.21 2.13 -29.23
N SER A 108 -10.84 0.94 -29.73
CA SER A 108 -10.96 0.49 -31.12
C SER A 108 -12.33 -0.10 -31.40
#